data_AF-A0A1J6ISQ4-F1
#
_entry.id   AF-A0A1J6ISQ4-F1
#
_cell.length_a   1.000
_cell.length_b   1.000
_cell.length_c   1.000
_cell.angle_alpha   90.00
_cell.angle_beta   90.00
_cell.angle_gamma   90.00
#
_symmetry.space_group_name_H-M   'P 1'
#
loop_
_entity.id
_entity.type
_entity.pdbx_description
1 polymer ?
#
loop_
_entity_poly.entity_id
_entity_poly.type
_entity_poly.pdbx_seq_one_letter_code
_entity_poly.pdbx_strand_id
1 'polypeptide(L)'
;MAAAFSSLVGQPRAILSASPTVSFSQIRKPANFPLQNSRFLLVNSSSVPRTCTMAMVGDDNVDPARDDHSINWPSYDHPKVVDVTPGLQERVFTATPYIPVYVMLPMGIINMECEIVDANNLVNQLKILKSANVDGVVVECWWGIVEAHAPERYNWNGYKRLFEIVRDFNLKLRVVMSFHEYGGNVGDDVHIPLPRWVTEIGDKNPDIFFTDKDLRRTHECLTWGVDKERVLGGRTALEVYCDLMRSFRVKFDEFFENGVISEIEIGLGPCGELRYPSHSAKLGWKYPGIGEFQCYDKYLFNSLKKAAEASGCSSCGKGPWTAGSYNSKPQNTEFFRDGGEYNSIYGRFFSNWYTQVLIDHGDQVLGLANLSFKGTPIAAKLPGIYWWRNTRSGAAELTAGFYSGDCSDGYSPIASMLKKHEAALNFTCLELRTVYQEIDFPEAIADPERLVWQVLNVAWEAYIPVAG
;
A
#
# COMPACT_ATOMS: atom_id res chain seq x y z
N MET A 1 -22.11 -21.55 -53.99
CA MET A 1 -22.84 -20.28 -53.89
C MET A 1 -22.82 -19.88 -52.43
N ALA A 2 -21.79 -19.13 -51.99
CA ALA A 2 -21.70 -17.66 -52.02
C ALA A 2 -22.64 -17.02 -50.99
N ALA A 3 -22.27 -16.07 -50.14
CA ALA A 3 -21.00 -15.44 -49.80
C ALA A 3 -21.18 -14.63 -48.50
N ALA A 4 -20.05 -14.24 -47.90
CA ALA A 4 -19.80 -13.31 -46.80
C ALA A 4 -20.69 -12.04 -46.72
N PHE A 5 -20.89 -11.51 -45.51
CA PHE A 5 -20.37 -10.18 -45.11
C PHE A 5 -20.37 -10.00 -43.58
N SER A 6 -19.37 -9.24 -43.12
CA SER A 6 -18.90 -8.97 -41.76
C SER A 6 -19.60 -7.76 -41.11
N SER A 7 -19.70 -7.73 -39.78
CA SER A 7 -19.46 -6.48 -39.03
C SER A 7 -18.81 -6.75 -37.67
N LEU A 8 -17.75 -5.99 -37.41
CA LEU A 8 -16.93 -5.96 -36.20
C LEU A 8 -17.69 -5.32 -35.02
N VAL A 9 -17.60 -5.93 -33.85
CA VAL A 9 -17.60 -5.20 -32.57
C VAL A 9 -16.44 -5.76 -31.74
N GLY A 10 -15.45 -4.91 -31.53
CA GLY A 10 -14.22 -5.25 -30.82
C GLY A 10 -14.45 -5.52 -29.34
N GLN A 11 -13.82 -6.59 -28.85
CA GLN A 11 -13.67 -6.87 -27.42
C GLN A 11 -12.66 -5.88 -26.80
N PRO A 12 -12.94 -5.24 -25.66
CA PRO A 12 -11.90 -4.57 -24.90
C PRO A 12 -11.06 -5.62 -24.15
N ARG A 13 -9.78 -5.70 -24.49
CA ARG A 13 -8.78 -6.48 -23.73
C ARG A 13 -8.29 -5.64 -22.54
N ALA A 14 -8.31 -6.25 -21.36
CA ALA A 14 -7.81 -5.68 -20.11
C ALA A 14 -6.33 -5.28 -20.20
N ILE A 15 -5.98 -4.18 -19.56
CA ILE A 15 -4.67 -3.52 -19.62
C ILE A 15 -3.96 -3.73 -18.29
N LEU A 16 -2.71 -4.19 -18.36
CA LEU A 16 -1.77 -4.33 -17.25
C LEU A 16 -1.28 -2.97 -16.77
N SER A 17 -1.15 -2.83 -15.46
CA SER A 17 -0.66 -1.68 -14.72
C SER A 17 0.12 -2.19 -13.52
N ALA A 18 1.37 -2.57 -13.76
CA ALA A 18 2.32 -2.84 -12.71
C ALA A 18 3.33 -1.69 -12.73
N SER A 19 3.34 -0.86 -11.69
CA SER A 19 4.46 0.02 -11.42
C SER A 19 5.22 -0.54 -10.21
N PRO A 20 6.54 -0.37 -10.15
CA PRO A 20 7.29 -0.52 -8.92
C PRO A 20 7.53 0.88 -8.33
N THR A 21 7.00 1.15 -7.15
CA THR A 21 7.37 2.34 -6.37
C THR A 21 8.76 2.12 -5.76
N VAL A 22 9.78 2.83 -6.24
CA VAL A 22 11.16 2.74 -5.70
C VAL A 22 11.36 3.82 -4.63
N SER A 23 11.71 3.40 -3.40
CA SER A 23 11.98 4.29 -2.26
C SER A 23 13.36 4.95 -2.36
N PHE A 24 13.42 6.25 -2.05
CA PHE A 24 14.63 7.07 -2.18
C PHE A 24 15.44 7.11 -0.87
N SER A 25 16.37 6.16 -0.70
CA SER A 25 17.51 6.38 0.19
C SER A 25 18.78 5.74 -0.40
N GLN A 26 19.85 6.53 -0.45
CA GLN A 26 21.25 6.19 -0.80
C GLN A 26 21.66 6.25 -2.29
N ILE A 27 21.83 7.47 -2.83
CA ILE A 27 22.77 7.72 -3.94
C ILE A 27 24.04 8.34 -3.34
N ARG A 28 25.11 7.56 -3.19
CA ARG A 28 26.47 8.08 -2.95
C ARG A 28 27.21 8.23 -4.28
N LYS A 29 28.01 9.31 -4.39
CA LYS A 29 28.81 9.70 -5.57
C LYS A 29 29.67 8.54 -6.11
N PRO A 30 29.79 8.34 -7.44
CA PRO A 30 30.73 7.37 -7.99
C PRO A 30 32.15 7.93 -8.06
N ALA A 31 33.13 7.12 -7.65
CA ALA A 31 34.54 7.33 -7.96
C ALA A 31 34.86 6.74 -9.35
N ASN A 32 35.71 7.45 -10.11
CA ASN A 32 36.13 7.14 -11.48
C ASN A 32 36.73 5.73 -11.65
N PHE A 33 36.19 4.91 -12.57
CA PHE A 33 36.92 3.90 -13.38
C PHE A 33 36.07 3.52 -14.63
N PRO A 34 36.68 3.05 -15.75
CA PRO A 34 36.11 3.13 -17.09
C PRO A 34 35.13 1.99 -17.42
N LEU A 35 34.16 2.34 -18.26
CA LEU A 35 33.08 1.50 -18.78
C LEU A 35 33.60 0.39 -19.70
N GLN A 36 33.33 -0.87 -19.35
CA GLN A 36 33.12 -1.97 -20.31
C GLN A 36 32.14 -3.01 -19.72
N ASN A 37 31.09 -3.29 -20.47
CA ASN A 37 30.16 -4.43 -20.44
C ASN A 37 30.08 -5.25 -19.13
N SER A 38 29.01 -5.06 -18.35
CA SER A 38 28.43 -6.13 -17.51
C SER A 38 27.02 -5.80 -17.01
N ARG A 39 26.24 -6.87 -16.90
CA ARG A 39 24.83 -7.01 -16.52
C ARG A 39 24.44 -6.20 -15.27
N PHE A 40 23.29 -5.54 -15.31
CA PHE A 40 22.68 -4.93 -14.12
C PHE A 40 22.20 -6.02 -13.15
N LEU A 41 22.95 -6.16 -12.05
CA LEU A 41 22.48 -6.73 -10.78
C LEU A 41 21.58 -5.67 -10.11
N LEU A 42 20.31 -6.00 -9.89
CA LEU A 42 19.42 -5.23 -9.03
C LEU A 42 19.77 -5.52 -7.57
N VAL A 43 20.00 -4.46 -6.80
CA VAL A 43 20.32 -4.51 -5.37
C VAL A 43 19.02 -4.39 -4.57
N ASN A 44 18.80 -5.35 -3.67
CA ASN A 44 17.70 -5.43 -2.70
C ASN A 44 17.67 -4.25 -1.72
N SER A 45 16.46 -3.86 -1.29
CA SER A 45 16.22 -3.12 -0.05
C SER A 45 15.00 -3.70 0.69
N SER A 46 15.27 -4.61 1.62
CA SER A 46 14.35 -4.97 2.71
C SER A 46 14.89 -4.37 4.00
N SER A 47 14.05 -3.60 4.71
CA SER A 47 14.34 -3.13 6.07
C SER A 47 14.14 -4.27 7.06
N VAL A 48 15.19 -5.09 7.24
CA VAL A 48 15.30 -6.02 8.39
C VAL A 48 16.04 -5.30 9.53
N PRO A 49 15.55 -5.32 10.78
CA PRO A 49 16.30 -4.78 11.91
C PRO A 49 17.55 -5.64 12.14
N ARG A 50 18.74 -5.05 11.99
CA ARG A 50 20.02 -5.72 12.25
C ARG A 50 20.18 -6.00 13.75
N THR A 51 20.20 -7.28 14.11
CA THR A 51 20.68 -7.78 15.40
C THR A 51 22.20 -7.79 15.47
N CYS A 52 22.73 -7.45 16.65
CA CYS A 52 24.14 -7.38 17.01
C CYS A 52 24.93 -8.65 16.68
N THR A 53 26.11 -8.49 16.09
CA THR A 53 27.09 -9.56 15.89
C THR A 53 27.89 -9.75 17.17
N MET A 54 27.80 -10.94 17.77
CA MET A 54 28.71 -11.41 18.82
C MET A 54 30.01 -11.92 18.18
N ALA A 55 31.13 -11.59 18.80
CA ALA A 55 32.47 -12.00 18.43
C ALA A 55 32.71 -13.51 18.60
N MET A 56 33.47 -14.11 17.67
CA MET A 56 34.28 -15.30 17.91
C MET A 56 35.63 -15.16 17.19
N VAL A 57 36.68 -15.50 17.92
CA VAL A 57 38.11 -15.46 17.58
C VAL A 57 38.57 -16.89 17.22
N GLY A 58 39.58 -17.01 16.34
CA GLY A 58 40.45 -18.18 16.14
C GLY A 58 40.63 -18.53 14.65
N ASP A 59 41.62 -17.96 13.96
CA ASP A 59 43.00 -18.49 13.71
C ASP A 59 43.01 -19.75 12.82
N ASP A 60 43.50 -19.65 11.58
CA ASP A 60 44.93 -19.90 11.28
C ASP A 60 45.27 -19.77 9.78
N ASN A 61 46.53 -19.41 9.56
CA ASN A 61 47.23 -19.13 8.30
C ASN A 61 47.32 -20.32 7.32
N VAL A 62 47.50 -20.04 6.02
CA VAL A 62 48.68 -20.39 5.17
C VAL A 62 48.32 -20.31 3.67
N ASP A 63 49.19 -19.65 2.92
CA ASP A 63 49.29 -19.52 1.46
C ASP A 63 50.73 -19.98 1.08
N PRO A 64 51.18 -20.09 -0.19
CA PRO A 64 50.73 -20.87 -1.36
C PRO A 64 51.87 -21.74 -1.97
N ALA A 65 51.59 -22.71 -2.85
CA ALA A 65 52.58 -23.20 -3.83
C ALA A 65 51.97 -24.05 -4.98
N ARG A 66 52.68 -24.01 -6.12
CA ARG A 66 52.41 -24.49 -7.48
C ARG A 66 52.62 -26.00 -7.66
N ASP A 67 52.06 -26.56 -8.75
CA ASP A 67 52.69 -27.45 -9.75
C ASP A 67 51.58 -27.90 -10.75
N ASP A 68 51.50 -27.33 -11.95
CA ASP A 68 52.07 -27.81 -13.23
C ASP A 68 51.90 -29.32 -13.51
N HIS A 69 50.97 -29.66 -14.42
CA HIS A 69 51.15 -30.78 -15.37
C HIS A 69 50.27 -30.57 -16.61
N SER A 70 50.93 -30.27 -17.72
CA SER A 70 50.43 -30.25 -19.10
C SER A 70 50.21 -31.66 -19.67
N ILE A 71 49.07 -31.89 -20.33
CA ILE A 71 48.89 -32.94 -21.34
C ILE A 71 48.21 -32.33 -22.58
N ASN A 72 48.80 -32.60 -23.75
CA ASN A 72 48.57 -31.97 -25.04
C ASN A 72 47.88 -32.97 -26.00
N TRP A 73 46.83 -32.59 -26.75
CA TRP A 73 46.28 -33.34 -27.91
C TRP A 73 45.81 -32.32 -28.99
N PRO A 74 45.67 -32.67 -30.28
CA PRO A 74 46.40 -32.11 -31.40
C PRO A 74 45.55 -31.15 -32.26
N SER A 75 46.26 -30.37 -33.07
CA SER A 75 45.76 -29.44 -34.08
C SER A 75 44.83 -30.08 -35.11
N TYR A 76 43.70 -29.41 -35.40
CA TYR A 76 42.88 -29.62 -36.58
C TYR A 76 42.55 -28.27 -37.24
N ASP A 77 42.72 -28.25 -38.57
CA ASP A 77 42.59 -27.10 -39.47
C ASP A 77 41.20 -26.46 -39.49
N HIS A 78 41.19 -25.13 -39.64
CA HIS A 78 40.02 -24.27 -39.76
C HIS A 78 39.24 -24.47 -41.07
N PRO A 79 37.92 -24.71 -41.04
CA PRO A 79 37.02 -24.34 -42.12
C PRO A 79 36.52 -22.90 -41.91
N LYS A 80 36.63 -22.08 -42.97
CA LYS A 80 36.13 -20.70 -43.04
C LYS A 80 34.63 -20.64 -42.70
N VAL A 81 34.29 -19.94 -41.62
CA VAL A 81 32.90 -19.61 -41.29
C VAL A 81 32.50 -18.37 -42.09
N VAL A 82 31.51 -18.56 -42.96
CA VAL A 82 30.81 -17.49 -43.68
C VAL A 82 30.00 -16.70 -42.67
N ASP A 83 30.20 -15.39 -42.64
CA ASP A 83 29.46 -14.44 -41.82
C ASP A 83 28.01 -14.38 -42.31
N VAL A 84 27.12 -15.07 -41.60
CA VAL A 84 25.68 -14.87 -41.70
C VAL A 84 25.24 -14.35 -40.35
N THR A 85 25.22 -13.02 -40.21
CA THR A 85 24.56 -12.34 -39.11
C THR A 85 23.05 -12.60 -39.26
N PRO A 86 22.40 -13.39 -38.39
CA PRO A 86 20.95 -13.42 -38.35
C PRO A 86 20.55 -12.09 -37.73
N GLY A 87 19.91 -11.22 -38.51
CA GLY A 87 19.33 -9.99 -38.00
C GLY A 87 18.48 -10.35 -36.77
N LEU A 88 18.92 -9.89 -35.60
CA LEU A 88 18.10 -9.81 -34.41
C LEU A 88 16.95 -8.88 -34.77
N GLN A 89 15.85 -9.48 -35.20
CA GLN A 89 14.56 -8.81 -35.29
C GLN A 89 14.29 -8.26 -33.89
N GLU A 90 14.48 -6.96 -33.72
CA GLU A 90 13.89 -6.23 -32.59
C GLU A 90 12.43 -6.65 -32.55
N ARG A 91 12.04 -7.35 -31.48
CA ARG A 91 10.64 -7.64 -31.24
C ARG A 91 9.99 -6.29 -31.01
N VAL A 92 9.35 -5.79 -32.06
CA VAL A 92 8.58 -4.56 -32.05
C VAL A 92 7.40 -4.79 -31.08
N PHE A 93 7.51 -4.30 -29.86
CA PHE A 93 6.46 -4.32 -28.82
C PHE A 93 5.34 -3.28 -29.11
N THR A 94 4.88 -3.14 -30.37
CA THR A 94 3.87 -2.13 -30.77
C THR A 94 2.44 -2.40 -30.28
N ALA A 95 2.24 -3.40 -29.41
CA ALA A 95 0.92 -3.82 -28.96
C ALA A 95 0.72 -3.80 -27.44
N THR A 96 1.74 -3.47 -26.64
CA THR A 96 1.55 -3.24 -25.20
C THR A 96 1.26 -1.76 -24.98
N PRO A 97 0.12 -1.39 -24.37
CA PRO A 97 -0.14 -0.01 -24.01
C PRO A 97 0.98 0.51 -23.10
N TYR A 98 1.36 1.77 -23.31
CA TYR A 98 2.34 2.45 -22.47
C TYR A 98 1.87 2.44 -21.00
N ILE A 99 2.73 2.02 -20.08
CA ILE A 99 2.45 2.02 -18.63
C ILE A 99 3.20 3.22 -18.03
N PRO A 100 2.50 4.22 -17.49
CA PRO A 100 3.16 5.40 -16.94
C PRO A 100 3.86 5.08 -15.62
N VAL A 101 5.04 5.66 -15.44
CA VAL A 101 5.89 5.47 -14.26
C VAL A 101 5.90 6.76 -13.44
N TYR A 102 5.57 6.63 -12.15
CA TYR A 102 5.58 7.71 -11.19
C TYR A 102 6.61 7.41 -10.09
N VAL A 103 7.22 8.45 -9.54
CA VAL A 103 8.18 8.33 -8.43
C VAL A 103 7.63 9.05 -7.20
N MET A 104 7.56 8.34 -6.07
CA MET A 104 7.13 8.90 -4.79
C MET A 104 8.19 9.86 -4.25
N LEU A 105 7.78 11.08 -3.91
CA LEU A 105 8.67 12.05 -3.28
C LEU A 105 8.94 11.66 -1.81
N PRO A 106 10.06 12.14 -1.22
CA PRO A 106 10.35 11.92 0.18
C PRO A 106 9.21 12.40 1.09
N MET A 107 8.85 11.60 2.10
CA MET A 107 7.71 11.85 2.98
C MET A 107 7.82 13.19 3.75
N GLY A 108 9.05 13.60 4.07
CA GLY A 108 9.36 14.88 4.73
C GLY A 108 9.68 16.04 3.77
N ILE A 109 9.23 15.99 2.51
CA ILE A 109 9.47 17.08 1.55
C ILE A 109 8.77 18.39 1.96
N ILE A 110 7.68 18.29 2.72
CA ILE A 110 7.00 19.42 3.38
C ILE A 110 7.16 19.26 4.91
N ASN A 111 7.60 20.31 5.61
CA ASN A 111 7.72 20.31 7.07
C ASN A 111 6.38 20.62 7.77
N MET A 112 6.37 20.60 9.11
CA MET A 112 5.16 20.83 9.92
C MET A 112 4.61 22.27 9.80
N GLU A 113 5.43 23.22 9.35
CA GLU A 113 5.05 24.60 9.05
C GLU A 113 4.43 24.76 7.64
N CYS A 114 4.33 23.67 6.88
CA CYS A 114 3.88 23.63 5.49
C CYS A 114 4.81 24.43 4.55
N GLU A 115 6.11 24.17 4.67
CA GLU A 115 7.18 24.73 3.83
C GLU A 115 8.01 23.60 3.20
N ILE A 116 8.58 23.86 2.03
CA ILE A 116 9.41 22.87 1.31
C ILE A 116 10.77 22.71 2.01
N VAL A 117 11.10 21.48 2.37
CA VAL A 117 12.42 21.11 2.86
C VAL A 117 13.39 21.01 1.68
N ASP A 118 14.42 21.85 1.67
CA ASP A 118 15.47 21.88 0.65
C ASP A 118 14.95 21.92 -0.81
N ALA A 119 14.36 23.06 -1.18
CA ALA A 119 13.86 23.29 -2.54
C ALA A 119 14.95 23.13 -3.63
N ASN A 120 16.22 23.38 -3.32
CA ASN A 120 17.31 23.24 -4.28
C ASN A 120 17.57 21.77 -4.61
N ASN A 121 17.60 20.91 -3.58
CA ASN A 121 17.72 19.47 -3.78
C ASN A 121 16.51 18.90 -4.53
N LEU A 122 15.29 19.31 -4.17
CA LEU A 122 14.07 18.93 -4.90
C LEU A 122 14.19 19.23 -6.40
N VAL A 123 14.57 20.46 -6.75
CA VAL A 123 14.75 20.89 -8.14
C VAL A 123 15.80 20.03 -8.86
N ASN A 124 16.90 19.69 -8.19
CA ASN A 124 17.93 18.82 -8.78
C ASN A 124 17.43 17.39 -9.00
N GLN A 125 16.67 16.84 -8.05
CA GLN A 125 16.08 15.51 -8.17
C GLN A 125 15.04 15.45 -9.29
N LEU A 126 14.16 16.44 -9.40
CA LEU A 126 13.16 16.51 -10.47
C LEU A 126 13.80 16.61 -11.87
N LYS A 127 14.93 17.32 -12.00
CA LYS A 127 15.72 17.33 -13.25
C LYS A 127 16.20 15.93 -13.64
N ILE A 128 16.70 15.16 -12.67
CA ILE A 128 17.16 13.79 -12.89
C ILE A 128 15.98 12.90 -13.31
N LEU A 129 14.87 12.95 -12.59
CA LEU A 129 13.66 12.18 -12.92
C LEU A 129 13.14 12.51 -14.32
N LYS A 130 13.12 13.80 -14.68
CA LYS A 130 12.70 14.21 -16.02
C LYS A 130 13.65 13.70 -17.10
N SER A 131 14.96 13.71 -16.85
CA SER A 131 15.96 13.15 -17.78
C SER A 131 15.86 11.63 -17.95
N ALA A 132 15.26 10.93 -16.97
CA ALA A 132 14.97 9.51 -17.02
C ALA A 132 13.59 9.19 -17.66
N ASN A 133 12.89 10.18 -18.23
CA ASN A 133 11.57 10.04 -18.85
C ASN A 133 10.47 9.52 -17.91
N VAL A 134 10.55 9.86 -16.62
CA VAL A 134 9.45 9.61 -15.67
C VAL A 134 8.23 10.47 -16.04
N ASP A 135 7.02 9.92 -15.93
CA ASP A 135 5.76 10.61 -16.29
C ASP A 135 5.35 11.65 -15.24
N GLY A 136 5.58 11.35 -13.97
CA GLY A 136 5.19 12.21 -12.87
C GLY A 136 5.74 11.79 -11.52
N VAL A 137 5.26 12.47 -10.48
CA VAL A 137 5.63 12.18 -9.10
C VAL A 137 4.38 11.95 -8.25
N VAL A 138 4.53 11.15 -7.19
CA VAL A 138 3.51 10.95 -6.17
C VAL A 138 3.84 11.82 -4.96
N VAL A 139 2.85 12.58 -4.48
CA VAL A 139 2.99 13.49 -3.34
C VAL A 139 1.93 13.19 -2.29
N GLU A 140 2.38 12.99 -1.06
CA GLU A 140 1.54 12.84 0.13
C GLU A 140 1.09 14.21 0.64
N CYS A 141 -0.22 14.48 0.64
CA CYS A 141 -0.79 15.67 1.28
C CYS A 141 -1.27 15.33 2.68
N TRP A 142 -0.40 15.56 3.66
CA TRP A 142 -0.61 15.20 5.07
C TRP A 142 -1.66 16.07 5.76
N TRP A 143 -2.72 15.44 6.27
CA TRP A 143 -3.76 16.09 7.08
C TRP A 143 -3.16 16.83 8.29
N GLY A 144 -2.22 16.17 8.98
CA GLY A 144 -1.49 16.70 10.13
C GLY A 144 -0.71 17.99 9.88
N ILE A 145 -0.35 18.28 8.63
CA ILE A 145 0.36 19.50 8.23
C ILE A 145 -0.65 20.55 7.78
N VAL A 146 -1.59 20.18 6.91
CA VAL A 146 -2.44 21.16 6.23
C VAL A 146 -3.53 21.71 7.13
N GLU A 147 -4.01 20.96 8.13
CA GLU A 147 -5.01 21.41 9.11
C GLU A 147 -4.46 21.35 10.55
N ALA A 148 -3.14 21.55 10.72
CA ALA A 148 -2.40 21.25 11.95
C ALA A 148 -2.95 21.92 13.22
N HIS A 149 -3.31 23.21 13.13
CA HIS A 149 -3.53 24.06 14.31
C HIS A 149 -4.97 24.11 14.78
N ALA A 150 -5.94 24.18 13.86
CA ALA A 150 -7.34 24.36 14.20
C ALA A 150 -8.25 23.78 13.10
N PRO A 151 -9.45 23.31 13.48
CA PRO A 151 -10.49 22.91 12.53
C PRO A 151 -10.71 23.95 11.43
N GLU A 152 -10.77 23.50 10.19
CA GLU A 152 -11.10 24.29 8.99
C GLU A 152 -10.09 25.41 8.67
N ARG A 153 -8.91 25.39 9.29
CA ARG A 153 -7.81 26.33 9.01
C ARG A 153 -6.74 25.64 8.17
N TYR A 154 -6.96 25.63 6.86
CA TYR A 154 -6.10 24.94 5.91
C TYR A 154 -4.91 25.79 5.44
N ASN A 155 -3.69 25.29 5.61
CA ASN A 155 -2.47 25.86 5.03
C ASN A 155 -1.95 24.96 3.89
N TRP A 156 -2.05 25.46 2.66
CA TRP A 156 -1.63 24.76 1.46
C TRP A 156 -0.39 25.40 0.79
N ASN A 157 0.27 26.35 1.45
CA ASN A 157 1.28 27.19 0.78
C ASN A 157 2.49 26.39 0.30
N GLY A 158 3.04 25.50 1.14
CA GLY A 158 4.14 24.61 0.76
C GLY A 158 3.78 23.68 -0.40
N TYR A 159 2.61 23.05 -0.34
CA TYR A 159 2.10 22.20 -1.41
C TYR A 159 1.87 22.97 -2.72
N LYS A 160 1.35 24.20 -2.65
CA LYS A 160 1.23 25.06 -3.83
C LYS A 160 2.58 25.33 -4.46
N ARG A 161 3.57 25.71 -3.66
CA ARG A 161 4.91 25.94 -4.19
C ARG A 161 5.52 24.68 -4.79
N LEU A 162 5.29 23.52 -4.16
CA LEU A 162 5.76 22.22 -4.64
C LEU A 162 5.12 21.87 -6.00
N PHE A 163 3.80 22.04 -6.13
CA PHE A 163 3.08 21.72 -7.36
C PHE A 163 3.46 22.66 -8.50
N GLU A 164 3.70 23.95 -8.22
CA GLU A 164 4.27 24.89 -9.19
C GLU A 164 5.62 24.39 -9.72
N ILE A 165 6.54 23.98 -8.83
CA ILE A 165 7.85 23.46 -9.22
C ILE A 165 7.69 22.19 -10.09
N VAL A 166 6.86 21.24 -9.69
CA VAL A 166 6.64 20.00 -10.46
C VAL A 166 6.06 20.29 -11.84
N ARG A 167 5.09 21.20 -11.92
CA ARG A 167 4.53 21.68 -13.19
C ARG A 167 5.59 22.30 -14.09
N ASP A 168 6.47 23.13 -13.55
CA ASP A 168 7.54 23.79 -14.32
C ASP A 168 8.53 22.78 -14.95
N PHE A 169 8.62 21.57 -14.40
CA PHE A 169 9.37 20.44 -14.98
C PHE A 169 8.56 19.59 -15.98
N ASN A 170 7.32 19.96 -16.29
CA ASN A 170 6.40 19.20 -17.14
C ASN A 170 6.25 17.75 -16.66
N LEU A 171 6.09 17.56 -15.35
CA LEU A 171 5.79 16.28 -14.71
C LEU A 171 4.33 16.28 -14.25
N LYS A 172 3.68 15.13 -14.30
CA LYS A 172 2.33 14.93 -13.72
C LYS A 172 2.40 14.75 -12.22
N LEU A 173 1.28 14.99 -11.55
CA LEU A 173 1.10 14.82 -10.11
C LEU A 173 0.05 13.74 -9.85
N ARG A 174 0.43 12.70 -9.10
CA ARG A 174 -0.51 11.90 -8.33
C ARG A 174 -0.47 12.39 -6.90
N VAL A 175 -1.63 12.70 -6.32
CA VAL A 175 -1.71 13.26 -4.98
C VAL A 175 -2.43 12.30 -4.07
N VAL A 176 -1.87 12.05 -2.89
CA VAL A 176 -2.50 11.22 -1.86
C VAL A 176 -3.12 12.12 -0.80
N MET A 177 -4.41 11.96 -0.51
CA MET A 177 -5.09 12.62 0.61
C MET A 177 -4.85 11.83 1.90
N SER A 178 -3.87 12.26 2.70
CA SER A 178 -3.34 11.45 3.79
C SER A 178 -3.91 11.82 5.15
N PHE A 179 -5.01 11.14 5.47
CA PHE A 179 -5.74 11.22 6.74
C PHE A 179 -5.13 10.35 7.86
N HIS A 180 -3.83 10.08 7.78
CA HIS A 180 -3.13 9.18 8.69
C HIS A 180 -1.78 9.79 9.13
N GLU A 181 -1.26 9.27 10.23
CA GLU A 181 0.09 9.54 10.75
C GLU A 181 1.15 8.85 9.90
N TYR A 182 2.30 9.51 9.73
CA TYR A 182 3.50 8.90 9.20
C TYR A 182 4.60 8.80 10.26
N GLY A 183 5.24 7.63 10.29
CA GLY A 183 6.38 7.36 11.14
C GLY A 183 6.03 7.20 12.63
N GLY A 184 6.95 7.64 13.50
CA GLY A 184 6.83 7.52 14.95
C GLY A 184 7.30 6.17 15.51
N ASN A 185 7.94 5.33 14.70
CA ASN A 185 8.71 4.18 15.15
C ASN A 185 10.15 4.61 15.50
N VAL A 186 10.82 3.80 16.32
CA VAL A 186 12.22 4.02 16.68
C VAL A 186 13.09 3.90 15.42
N GLY A 187 13.72 5.01 15.02
CA GLY A 187 14.60 5.07 13.85
C GLY A 187 14.01 5.75 12.62
N ASP A 188 12.77 6.24 12.69
CA ASP A 188 12.17 7.02 11.60
C ASP A 188 12.79 8.43 11.55
N ASP A 189 13.23 8.86 10.36
CA ASP A 189 13.83 10.19 10.12
C ASP A 189 12.80 11.34 10.20
N VAL A 190 11.51 11.02 10.05
CA VAL A 190 10.40 11.98 9.97
C VAL A 190 9.20 11.44 10.73
N HIS A 191 8.52 12.31 11.49
CA HIS A 191 7.28 12.00 12.19
C HIS A 191 6.23 13.08 11.88
N ILE A 192 5.10 12.66 11.31
CA ILE A 192 3.99 13.55 10.95
C ILE A 192 2.73 13.01 11.63
N PRO A 193 2.31 13.57 12.77
CA PRO A 193 1.14 13.11 13.51
C PRO A 193 -0.17 13.57 12.84
N LEU A 194 -1.30 13.06 13.32
CA LEU A 194 -2.61 13.68 13.07
C LEU A 194 -2.65 15.14 13.61
N PRO A 195 -3.59 15.99 13.16
CA PRO A 195 -3.67 17.36 13.66
C PRO A 195 -3.75 17.44 15.18
N ARG A 196 -3.13 18.48 15.74
CA ARG A 196 -3.05 18.65 17.20
C ARG A 196 -4.41 18.68 17.86
N TRP A 197 -5.38 19.36 17.25
CA TRP A 197 -6.74 19.47 17.78
C TRP A 197 -7.46 18.10 17.82
N VAL A 198 -7.12 17.15 16.95
CA VAL A 198 -7.64 15.77 16.99
C VAL A 198 -7.04 15.02 18.16
N THR A 199 -5.72 15.17 18.36
CA THR A 199 -5.01 14.54 19.48
C THR A 199 -5.56 15.02 20.83
N GLU A 200 -5.82 16.32 20.98
CA GLU A 200 -6.42 16.91 22.18
C GLU A 200 -7.86 16.43 22.45
N ILE A 201 -8.61 16.07 21.40
CA ILE A 201 -9.92 15.41 21.53
C ILE A 201 -9.73 13.95 21.97
N GLY A 202 -8.75 13.26 21.38
CA GLY A 202 -8.39 11.88 21.72
C GLY A 202 -7.98 11.69 23.17
N ASP A 203 -7.30 12.67 23.77
CA ASP A 203 -6.95 12.65 25.20
C ASP A 203 -8.18 12.61 26.12
N LYS A 204 -9.29 13.22 25.69
CA LYS A 204 -10.56 13.25 26.43
C LYS A 204 -11.49 12.10 26.04
N ASN A 205 -11.40 11.66 24.79
CA ASN A 205 -12.22 10.61 24.21
C ASN A 205 -11.33 9.64 23.43
N PRO A 206 -10.65 8.68 24.09
CA PRO A 206 -9.72 7.78 23.43
C PRO A 206 -10.41 6.87 22.38
N ASP A 207 -11.73 6.71 22.47
CA ASP A 207 -12.55 5.93 21.52
C ASP A 207 -12.67 6.53 20.12
N ILE A 208 -12.04 7.68 19.84
CA ILE A 208 -11.87 8.14 18.46
C ILE A 208 -10.79 7.34 17.69
N PHE A 209 -10.04 6.49 18.37
CA PHE A 209 -8.97 5.67 17.80
C PHE A 209 -9.33 4.18 17.83
N PHE A 210 -8.81 3.44 16.84
CA PHE A 210 -8.89 1.99 16.82
C PHE A 210 -8.29 1.37 18.09
N THR A 211 -8.92 0.28 18.53
CA THR A 211 -8.66 -0.30 19.85
C THR A 211 -8.62 -1.82 19.76
N ASP A 212 -7.59 -2.41 20.34
CA ASP A 212 -7.47 -3.87 20.47
C ASP A 212 -8.21 -4.41 21.70
N LYS A 213 -8.22 -5.74 21.86
CA LYS A 213 -8.96 -6.40 22.94
C LYS A 213 -8.42 -6.06 24.34
N ASP A 214 -7.15 -5.65 24.43
CA ASP A 214 -6.47 -5.24 25.66
C ASP A 214 -6.63 -3.73 25.91
N LEU A 215 -7.49 -3.07 25.13
CA LEU A 215 -7.81 -1.64 25.17
C LEU A 215 -6.65 -0.71 24.81
N ARG A 216 -5.60 -1.23 24.16
CA ARG A 216 -4.51 -0.41 23.62
C ARG A 216 -4.99 0.27 22.34
N ARG A 217 -4.48 1.48 22.10
CA ARG A 217 -4.94 2.37 21.02
C ARG A 217 -3.85 2.60 20.00
N THR A 218 -4.24 2.71 18.73
CA THR A 218 -3.36 3.19 17.66
C THR A 218 -3.75 4.61 17.28
N HIS A 219 -2.81 5.55 17.39
CA HIS A 219 -3.03 6.96 17.05
C HIS A 219 -2.80 7.27 15.55
N GLU A 220 -2.68 6.23 14.73
CA GLU A 220 -2.31 6.35 13.31
C GLU A 220 -3.42 6.97 12.46
N CYS A 221 -4.69 6.72 12.79
CA CYS A 221 -5.86 7.29 12.12
C CYS A 221 -7.10 7.19 13.03
N LEU A 222 -8.19 7.84 12.64
CA LEU A 222 -9.47 7.73 13.34
C LEU A 222 -10.12 6.37 13.13
N THR A 223 -10.79 5.83 14.15
CA THR A 223 -11.63 4.63 13.98
C THR A 223 -12.82 4.94 13.06
N TRP A 224 -13.18 4.00 12.20
CA TRP A 224 -14.36 4.13 11.34
C TRP A 224 -15.67 4.17 12.14
N GLY A 225 -15.63 3.79 13.42
CA GLY A 225 -16.74 3.96 14.34
C GLY A 225 -17.19 5.42 14.52
N VAL A 226 -16.31 6.41 14.23
CA VAL A 226 -16.64 7.84 14.35
C VAL A 226 -16.99 8.52 13.02
N ASP A 227 -17.12 7.77 11.93
CA ASP A 227 -17.48 8.31 10.61
C ASP A 227 -18.76 9.16 10.63
N LYS A 228 -19.74 8.74 11.43
CA LYS A 228 -21.06 9.38 11.55
C LYS A 228 -21.32 10.00 12.93
N GLU A 229 -20.32 10.03 13.80
CA GLU A 229 -20.47 10.50 15.18
C GLU A 229 -19.89 11.91 15.31
N ARG A 230 -20.67 12.85 15.88
CA ARG A 230 -20.28 14.27 16.02
C ARG A 230 -19.33 14.51 17.19
N VAL A 231 -18.18 13.85 17.18
CA VAL A 231 -17.23 13.80 18.30
C VAL A 231 -15.95 14.60 18.05
N LEU A 232 -15.79 15.15 16.84
CA LEU A 232 -14.63 15.95 16.42
C LEU A 232 -14.95 17.45 16.48
N GLY A 233 -15.28 17.94 17.67
CA GLY A 233 -15.65 19.36 17.85
C GLY A 233 -16.98 19.73 17.18
N GLY A 234 -17.94 18.81 17.15
CA GLY A 234 -19.25 18.99 16.51
C GLY A 234 -19.34 18.45 15.08
N ARG A 235 -18.21 18.07 14.46
CA ARG A 235 -18.14 17.42 13.15
C ARG A 235 -18.01 15.90 13.27
N THR A 236 -18.40 15.19 12.22
CA THR A 236 -18.08 13.75 12.04
C THR A 236 -16.76 13.57 11.27
N ALA A 237 -16.16 12.37 11.31
CA ALA A 237 -14.92 12.13 10.55
C ALA A 237 -15.15 12.29 9.02
N LEU A 238 -16.30 11.86 8.50
CA LEU A 238 -16.67 12.05 7.10
C LEU A 238 -16.76 13.53 6.70
N GLU A 239 -17.31 14.39 7.57
CA GLU A 239 -17.36 15.83 7.32
C GLU A 239 -15.94 16.41 7.25
N VAL A 240 -15.06 16.02 8.17
CA VAL A 240 -13.64 16.44 8.17
C VAL A 240 -12.94 16.04 6.87
N TYR A 241 -13.07 14.78 6.44
CA TYR A 241 -12.46 14.31 5.20
C TYR A 241 -13.02 15.07 3.98
N CYS A 242 -14.34 15.27 3.93
CA CYS A 242 -15.00 16.00 2.84
C CYS A 242 -14.54 17.46 2.76
N ASP A 243 -14.46 18.15 3.88
CA ASP A 243 -14.07 19.56 3.92
C ASP A 243 -12.60 19.76 3.51
N LEU A 244 -11.71 18.86 3.92
CA LEU A 244 -10.31 18.87 3.50
C LEU A 244 -10.18 18.62 1.99
N MET A 245 -10.87 17.61 1.45
CA MET A 245 -10.89 17.33 0.01
C MET A 245 -11.43 18.50 -0.81
N ARG A 246 -12.51 19.15 -0.34
CA ARG A 246 -13.07 20.35 -0.98
C ARG A 246 -12.11 21.53 -0.92
N SER A 247 -11.46 21.74 0.22
CA SER A 247 -10.43 22.77 0.39
C SER A 247 -9.28 22.57 -0.59
N PHE A 248 -8.80 21.32 -0.73
CA PHE A 248 -7.79 20.96 -1.72
C PHE A 248 -8.29 21.24 -3.16
N ARG A 249 -9.48 20.75 -3.51
CA ARG A 249 -10.08 20.95 -4.85
C ARG A 249 -10.13 22.43 -5.22
N VAL A 250 -10.60 23.29 -4.31
CA VAL A 250 -10.71 24.73 -4.55
C VAL A 250 -9.34 25.39 -4.64
N LYS A 251 -8.42 25.02 -3.75
CA LYS A 251 -7.08 25.63 -3.71
C LYS A 251 -6.26 25.35 -4.97
N PHE A 252 -6.42 24.16 -5.54
CA PHE A 252 -5.61 23.67 -6.65
C PHE A 252 -6.38 23.58 -7.97
N ASP A 253 -7.51 24.28 -8.11
CA ASP A 253 -8.37 24.25 -9.31
C ASP A 253 -7.58 24.37 -10.62
N GLU A 254 -6.62 25.30 -10.70
CA GLU A 254 -5.78 25.47 -11.89
C GLU A 254 -4.98 24.21 -12.28
N PHE A 255 -4.59 23.39 -11.31
CA PHE A 255 -3.80 22.17 -11.55
C PHE A 255 -4.68 21.03 -12.06
N PHE A 256 -5.97 21.03 -11.72
CA PHE A 256 -6.96 20.13 -12.29
C PHE A 256 -7.33 20.54 -13.71
N GLU A 257 -7.65 21.82 -13.93
CA GLU A 257 -8.04 22.34 -15.25
C GLU A 257 -6.93 22.16 -16.30
N ASN A 258 -5.68 22.37 -15.91
CA ASN A 258 -4.51 22.16 -16.76
C ASN A 258 -4.07 20.68 -16.83
N GLY A 259 -4.77 19.78 -16.14
CA GLY A 259 -4.48 18.35 -16.11
C GLY A 259 -3.09 18.00 -15.55
N VAL A 260 -2.52 18.84 -14.68
CA VAL A 260 -1.24 18.55 -14.00
C VAL A 260 -1.47 17.44 -12.98
N ILE A 261 -2.52 17.55 -12.18
CA ILE A 261 -2.99 16.48 -11.30
C ILE A 261 -3.70 15.44 -12.17
N SER A 262 -3.13 14.24 -12.25
CA SER A 262 -3.64 13.15 -13.08
C SER A 262 -4.54 12.18 -12.32
N GLU A 263 -4.39 12.09 -10.99
CA GLU A 263 -5.13 11.16 -10.14
C GLU A 263 -5.02 11.59 -8.67
N ILE A 264 -6.04 11.25 -7.89
CA ILE A 264 -6.03 11.43 -6.43
C ILE A 264 -6.24 10.09 -5.74
N GLU A 265 -5.25 9.66 -4.98
CA GLU A 265 -5.41 8.54 -4.06
C GLU A 265 -6.02 9.02 -2.75
N ILE A 266 -7.01 8.30 -2.25
CA ILE A 266 -7.74 8.64 -1.05
C ILE A 266 -7.27 7.73 0.09
N GLY A 267 -6.70 8.32 1.14
CA GLY A 267 -6.32 7.57 2.34
C GLY A 267 -7.55 7.06 3.07
N LEU A 268 -7.60 5.76 3.36
CA LEU A 268 -8.77 5.09 3.96
C LEU A 268 -8.48 4.44 5.32
N GLY A 269 -7.30 4.69 5.88
CA GLY A 269 -6.87 4.05 7.11
C GLY A 269 -5.37 4.22 7.37
N PRO A 270 -4.77 3.37 8.21
CA PRO A 270 -3.35 3.41 8.53
C PRO A 270 -2.51 3.24 7.25
N CYS A 271 -1.43 4.01 7.12
CA CYS A 271 -0.59 4.07 5.91
C CYS A 271 -1.36 4.42 4.62
N GLY A 272 -2.53 5.06 4.73
CA GLY A 272 -3.42 5.40 3.62
C GLY A 272 -4.22 4.21 3.10
N GLU A 273 -4.04 3.02 3.66
CA GLU A 273 -4.60 1.77 3.16
C GLU A 273 -5.99 1.52 3.74
N LEU A 274 -6.90 0.95 2.93
CA LEU A 274 -8.19 0.46 3.41
C LEU A 274 -7.99 -0.85 4.16
N ARG A 275 -7.61 -0.76 5.44
CA ARG A 275 -7.49 -1.88 6.38
C ARG A 275 -7.57 -1.42 7.83
N TYR A 276 -7.74 -2.36 8.73
CA TYR A 276 -7.52 -2.10 10.16
C TYR A 276 -6.02 -2.04 10.51
N PRO A 277 -5.62 -1.35 11.60
CA PRO A 277 -4.24 -1.33 12.09
C PRO A 277 -3.86 -2.62 12.84
N SER A 278 -4.08 -3.79 12.22
CA SER A 278 -3.98 -5.10 12.88
C SER A 278 -2.54 -5.55 13.19
N HIS A 279 -1.53 -4.90 12.62
CA HIS A 279 -0.12 -5.29 12.70
C HIS A 279 0.79 -4.08 12.99
N SER A 280 0.37 -3.21 13.91
CA SER A 280 1.16 -2.03 14.30
C SER A 280 2.41 -2.43 15.08
N ALA A 281 3.59 -2.05 14.57
CA ALA A 281 4.87 -2.24 15.24
C ALA A 281 4.93 -1.49 16.59
N LYS A 282 4.22 -0.35 16.72
CA LYS A 282 4.10 0.43 17.96
C LYS A 282 3.44 -0.37 19.09
N LEU A 283 2.58 -1.34 18.76
CA LEU A 283 1.93 -2.25 19.71
C LEU A 283 2.68 -3.58 19.91
N GLY A 284 3.89 -3.68 19.37
CA GLY A 284 4.78 -4.82 19.55
C GLY A 284 4.56 -5.97 18.56
N TRP A 285 3.79 -5.75 17.49
CA TRP A 285 3.69 -6.71 16.40
C TRP A 285 5.04 -6.89 15.71
N LYS A 286 5.35 -8.13 15.33
CA LYS A 286 6.53 -8.52 14.56
C LYS A 286 6.10 -9.51 13.50
N TYR A 287 6.66 -9.35 12.31
CA TYR A 287 6.45 -10.32 11.23
C TYR A 287 6.95 -11.73 11.66
N PRO A 288 6.21 -12.82 11.34
CA PRO A 288 4.92 -12.88 10.66
C PRO A 288 3.74 -13.07 11.63
N GLY A 289 3.57 -12.27 12.69
CA GLY A 289 2.45 -12.41 13.62
C GLY A 289 1.08 -12.30 12.95
N ILE A 290 0.06 -13.01 13.46
CA ILE A 290 -1.32 -12.98 12.92
C ILE A 290 -2.02 -11.61 13.05
N GLY A 291 -1.50 -10.71 13.89
CA GLY A 291 -2.16 -9.44 14.21
C GLY A 291 -3.31 -9.57 15.21
N GLU A 292 -4.02 -8.47 15.48
CA GLU A 292 -5.20 -8.46 16.34
C GLU A 292 -6.36 -7.67 15.72
N PHE A 293 -7.59 -8.06 16.04
CA PHE A 293 -8.80 -7.32 15.66
C PHE A 293 -8.87 -5.97 16.38
N GLN A 294 -9.22 -4.91 15.65
CA GLN A 294 -9.13 -3.52 16.10
C GLN A 294 -10.49 -2.86 16.35
N CYS A 295 -11.50 -3.62 16.79
CA CYS A 295 -12.90 -3.17 16.88
C CYS A 295 -13.42 -2.93 18.30
N TYR A 296 -12.53 -2.72 19.28
CA TYR A 296 -12.90 -2.64 20.69
C TYR A 296 -13.14 -1.21 21.20
N ASP A 297 -13.07 -0.21 20.33
CA ASP A 297 -13.52 1.14 20.68
C ASP A 297 -15.04 1.13 20.90
N LYS A 298 -15.54 2.04 21.73
CA LYS A 298 -16.96 1.99 22.11
C LYS A 298 -17.92 2.11 20.92
N TYR A 299 -17.52 2.76 19.82
CA TYR A 299 -18.39 3.02 18.68
C TYR A 299 -18.53 1.77 17.81
N LEU A 300 -17.40 1.17 17.40
CA LEU A 300 -17.40 -0.09 16.67
C LEU A 300 -17.99 -1.23 17.52
N PHE A 301 -17.68 -1.29 18.80
CA PHE A 301 -18.24 -2.31 19.68
C PHE A 301 -19.76 -2.17 19.83
N ASN A 302 -20.30 -0.95 19.85
CA ASN A 302 -21.74 -0.71 19.83
C ASN A 302 -22.37 -1.06 18.47
N SER A 303 -21.67 -0.77 17.37
CA SER A 303 -22.08 -1.20 16.02
C SER A 303 -22.20 -2.72 15.91
N LEU A 304 -21.23 -3.45 16.45
CA LEU A 304 -21.24 -4.92 16.51
C LEU A 304 -22.46 -5.46 17.28
N LYS A 305 -22.76 -4.88 18.46
CA LYS A 305 -23.93 -5.28 19.26
C LYS A 305 -25.24 -5.06 18.51
N LYS A 306 -25.41 -3.89 17.87
CA LYS A 306 -26.59 -3.58 17.07
C LYS A 306 -26.75 -4.54 15.88
N ALA A 307 -25.66 -4.85 15.18
CA ALA A 307 -25.67 -5.82 14.08
C ALA A 307 -26.07 -7.22 14.56
N ALA A 308 -25.58 -7.62 15.74
CA ALA A 308 -25.90 -8.91 16.34
C ALA A 308 -27.38 -9.02 16.71
N GLU A 309 -27.94 -7.97 17.33
CA GLU A 309 -29.38 -7.86 17.62
C GLU A 309 -30.23 -7.92 16.34
N ALA A 310 -29.86 -7.15 15.30
CA ALA A 310 -30.58 -7.12 14.04
C ALA A 310 -30.56 -8.46 13.28
N SER A 311 -29.48 -9.24 13.42
CA SER A 311 -29.33 -10.57 12.80
C SER A 311 -30.05 -11.70 13.56
N GLY A 312 -30.60 -11.42 14.75
CA GLY A 312 -31.18 -12.44 15.63
C GLY A 312 -30.13 -13.30 16.36
N CYS A 313 -28.83 -13.02 16.24
CA CYS A 313 -27.77 -13.63 17.03
C CYS A 313 -27.25 -12.68 18.11
N SER A 314 -28.07 -12.32 19.11
CA SER A 314 -27.63 -11.39 20.17
C SER A 314 -26.38 -11.85 20.93
N SER A 315 -26.16 -13.17 21.05
CA SER A 315 -24.95 -13.75 21.66
C SER A 315 -23.68 -13.55 20.82
N CYS A 316 -23.82 -13.19 19.55
CA CYS A 316 -22.71 -12.89 18.63
C CYS A 316 -22.16 -11.46 18.80
N GLY A 317 -22.81 -10.58 19.58
CA GLY A 317 -22.44 -9.16 19.76
C GLY A 317 -21.20 -8.93 20.63
N LYS A 318 -20.14 -9.71 20.42
CA LYS A 318 -18.89 -9.69 21.19
C LYS A 318 -17.68 -9.85 20.27
N GLY A 319 -16.58 -9.19 20.60
CA GLY A 319 -15.29 -9.40 19.92
C GLY A 319 -14.67 -10.76 20.27
N PRO A 320 -13.87 -11.36 19.38
CA PRO A 320 -13.30 -12.68 19.58
C PRO A 320 -12.15 -12.65 20.59
N TRP A 321 -12.40 -13.17 21.78
CA TRP A 321 -11.41 -13.22 22.88
C TRP A 321 -10.36 -14.33 22.70
N THR A 322 -10.71 -15.34 21.90
CA THR A 322 -9.96 -16.56 21.59
C THR A 322 -8.99 -16.40 20.41
N ALA A 323 -8.88 -15.18 19.87
CA ALA A 323 -8.08 -14.84 18.69
C ALA A 323 -6.55 -14.80 18.93
N GLY A 324 -6.09 -15.06 20.15
CA GLY A 324 -4.66 -14.94 20.49
C GLY A 324 -4.22 -13.48 20.61
N SER A 325 -2.97 -13.19 20.25
CA SER A 325 -2.34 -11.86 20.33
C SER A 325 -1.55 -11.56 19.05
N TYR A 326 -1.04 -10.33 18.90
CA TYR A 326 -0.34 -9.86 17.69
C TYR A 326 0.64 -10.86 17.08
N ASN A 327 1.46 -11.51 17.93
CA ASN A 327 2.55 -12.40 17.51
C ASN A 327 2.21 -13.90 17.63
N SER A 328 0.94 -14.23 17.88
CA SER A 328 0.49 -15.62 17.88
C SER A 328 0.59 -16.24 16.49
N LYS A 329 0.65 -17.57 16.42
CA LYS A 329 0.50 -18.35 15.18
C LYS A 329 -0.94 -18.84 15.06
N PRO A 330 -1.51 -19.00 13.86
CA PRO A 330 -2.92 -19.38 13.71
C PRO A 330 -3.29 -20.64 14.51
N GLN A 331 -2.47 -21.69 14.40
CA GLN A 331 -2.70 -22.99 15.05
C GLN A 331 -2.61 -22.95 16.59
N ASN A 332 -2.05 -21.88 17.17
CA ASN A 332 -1.94 -21.70 18.62
C ASN A 332 -3.14 -20.94 19.22
N THR A 333 -4.16 -20.65 18.41
CA THR A 333 -5.34 -19.88 18.83
C THR A 333 -6.59 -20.73 18.63
N GLU A 334 -7.58 -20.62 19.54
CA GLU A 334 -8.83 -21.37 19.36
C GLU A 334 -9.68 -20.78 18.23
N PHE A 335 -9.53 -19.47 17.95
CA PHE A 335 -10.22 -18.83 16.86
C PHE A 335 -9.69 -19.24 15.48
N PHE A 336 -8.37 -19.20 15.24
CA PHE A 336 -7.79 -19.37 13.90
C PHE A 336 -7.20 -20.76 13.59
N ARG A 337 -7.10 -21.68 14.57
CA ARG A 337 -6.65 -23.05 14.29
C ARG A 337 -7.58 -23.75 13.31
N ASP A 338 -7.10 -24.82 12.69
CA ASP A 338 -7.92 -25.61 11.78
C ASP A 338 -9.19 -26.13 12.48
N GLY A 339 -10.36 -25.83 11.91
CA GLY A 339 -11.67 -26.13 12.53
C GLY A 339 -12.02 -25.23 13.73
N GLY A 340 -11.30 -24.12 13.90
CA GLY A 340 -11.50 -23.15 14.97
C GLY A 340 -12.77 -22.30 14.85
N GLU A 341 -12.93 -21.39 15.79
CA GLU A 341 -14.14 -20.58 15.94
C GLU A 341 -14.42 -19.67 14.74
N TYR A 342 -13.40 -19.30 13.95
CA TYR A 342 -13.58 -18.52 12.71
C TYR A 342 -14.61 -19.13 11.75
N ASN A 343 -14.73 -20.46 11.73
CA ASN A 343 -15.69 -21.20 10.90
C ASN A 343 -16.98 -21.60 11.64
N SER A 344 -17.23 -21.03 12.83
CA SER A 344 -18.51 -21.20 13.54
C SER A 344 -19.56 -20.21 13.02
N ILE A 345 -20.82 -20.34 13.49
CA ILE A 345 -21.87 -19.34 13.23
C ILE A 345 -21.43 -17.96 13.74
N TYR A 346 -20.84 -17.91 14.92
CA TYR A 346 -20.32 -16.69 15.52
C TYR A 346 -19.15 -16.10 14.73
N GLY A 347 -18.15 -16.92 14.39
CA GLY A 347 -16.97 -16.48 13.65
C GLY A 347 -17.35 -15.89 12.29
N ARG A 348 -18.18 -16.59 11.51
CA ARG A 348 -18.67 -16.09 10.23
C ARG A 348 -19.49 -14.79 10.38
N PHE A 349 -20.34 -14.70 11.39
CA PHE A 349 -21.08 -13.45 11.68
C PHE A 349 -20.11 -12.28 11.95
N PHE A 350 -19.16 -12.48 12.87
CA PHE A 350 -18.21 -11.45 13.27
C PHE A 350 -17.32 -11.02 12.10
N SER A 351 -16.77 -11.99 11.36
CA SER A 351 -15.90 -11.73 10.20
C SER A 351 -16.62 -10.99 9.08
N ASN A 352 -17.88 -11.32 8.80
CA ASN A 352 -18.71 -10.60 7.85
C ASN A 352 -18.98 -9.17 8.32
N TRP A 353 -19.36 -8.96 9.59
CA TRP A 353 -19.57 -7.62 10.13
C TRP A 353 -18.29 -6.77 10.06
N TYR A 354 -17.16 -7.33 10.47
CA TYR A 354 -15.87 -6.62 10.53
C TYR A 354 -15.41 -6.18 9.13
N THR A 355 -15.58 -7.04 8.13
CA THR A 355 -15.31 -6.75 6.72
C THR A 355 -16.31 -5.77 6.14
N GLN A 356 -17.60 -5.86 6.50
CA GLN A 356 -18.62 -4.94 6.02
C GLN A 356 -18.37 -3.51 6.52
N VAL A 357 -17.93 -3.33 7.76
CA VAL A 357 -17.55 -2.01 8.28
C VAL A 357 -16.43 -1.38 7.44
N LEU A 358 -15.42 -2.18 7.04
CA LEU A 358 -14.34 -1.73 6.13
C LEU A 358 -14.91 -1.28 4.78
N ILE A 359 -15.78 -2.08 4.18
CA ILE A 359 -16.39 -1.76 2.88
C ILE A 359 -17.26 -0.51 2.98
N ASP A 360 -18.06 -0.39 4.04
CA ASP A 360 -18.95 0.76 4.27
C ASP A 360 -18.16 2.06 4.49
N HIS A 361 -17.02 2.00 5.17
CA HIS A 361 -16.11 3.13 5.31
C HIS A 361 -15.58 3.58 3.94
N GLY A 362 -15.00 2.64 3.18
CA GLY A 362 -14.50 2.91 1.83
C GLY A 362 -15.57 3.49 0.92
N ASP A 363 -16.78 2.93 0.95
CA ASP A 363 -17.93 3.38 0.15
C ASP A 363 -18.31 4.84 0.46
N GLN A 364 -18.31 5.22 1.73
CA GLN A 364 -18.70 6.55 2.16
C GLN A 364 -17.63 7.59 1.82
N VAL A 365 -16.36 7.30 2.11
CA VAL A 365 -15.26 8.24 1.85
C VAL A 365 -15.02 8.41 0.35
N LEU A 366 -15.04 7.33 -0.44
CA LEU A 366 -14.89 7.42 -1.90
C LEU A 366 -16.10 8.10 -2.55
N GLY A 367 -17.30 7.92 -2.03
CA GLY A 367 -18.47 8.68 -2.46
C GLY A 367 -18.28 10.19 -2.28
N LEU A 368 -17.73 10.62 -1.14
CA LEU A 368 -17.40 12.03 -0.88
C LEU A 368 -16.23 12.53 -1.76
N ALA A 369 -15.24 11.69 -2.01
CA ALA A 369 -14.11 11.99 -2.88
C ALA A 369 -14.56 12.19 -4.34
N ASN A 370 -15.38 11.28 -4.87
CA ASN A 370 -15.92 11.36 -6.22
C ASN A 370 -16.75 12.65 -6.43
N LEU A 371 -17.53 13.05 -5.43
CA LEU A 371 -18.23 14.33 -5.44
C LEU A 371 -17.28 15.53 -5.41
N SER A 372 -16.19 15.45 -4.65
CA SER A 372 -15.23 16.55 -4.48
C SER A 372 -14.29 16.72 -5.68
N PHE A 373 -13.96 15.63 -6.37
CA PHE A 373 -12.99 15.59 -7.46
C PHE A 373 -13.60 15.21 -8.81
N LYS A 374 -14.90 15.47 -8.98
CA LYS A 374 -15.67 15.10 -10.18
C LYS A 374 -14.90 15.34 -11.48
N GLY A 375 -14.72 14.27 -12.26
CA GLY A 375 -14.00 14.29 -13.53
C GLY A 375 -12.49 14.03 -13.43
N THR A 376 -11.95 13.88 -12.22
CA THR A 376 -10.56 13.46 -11.97
C THR A 376 -10.56 12.01 -11.48
N PRO A 377 -9.69 11.13 -12.01
CA PRO A 377 -9.54 9.77 -11.49
C PRO A 377 -9.22 9.76 -9.99
N ILE A 378 -9.89 8.88 -9.25
CA ILE A 378 -9.59 8.60 -7.84
C ILE A 378 -9.10 7.17 -7.68
N ALA A 379 -8.26 6.92 -6.68
CA ALA A 379 -7.73 5.61 -6.36
C ALA A 379 -7.86 5.30 -4.87
N ALA A 380 -7.91 4.02 -4.54
CA ALA A 380 -7.87 3.52 -3.18
C ALA A 380 -6.75 2.48 -3.05
N LYS A 381 -6.00 2.54 -1.96
CA LYS A 381 -4.87 1.65 -1.72
C LYS A 381 -5.27 0.43 -0.87
N LEU A 382 -4.89 -0.76 -1.32
CA LEU A 382 -5.00 -2.00 -0.53
C LEU A 382 -3.63 -2.56 -0.15
N PRO A 383 -3.50 -3.11 1.07
CA PRO A 383 -2.26 -3.73 1.55
C PRO A 383 -2.08 -5.13 0.99
N GLY A 384 -0.83 -5.53 0.74
CA GLY A 384 -0.46 -6.90 0.44
C GLY A 384 -0.26 -7.73 1.72
N ILE A 385 -1.33 -8.30 2.28
CA ILE A 385 -1.25 -9.17 3.46
C ILE A 385 -1.03 -10.62 3.02
N TYR A 386 0.24 -10.98 2.77
CA TYR A 386 0.61 -12.25 2.15
C TYR A 386 1.00 -13.38 3.12
N TRP A 387 1.25 -13.08 4.39
CA TRP A 387 1.61 -14.09 5.40
C TRP A 387 0.37 -14.80 5.96
N TRP A 388 0.54 -16.06 6.37
CA TRP A 388 -0.53 -17.00 6.74
C TRP A 388 -1.57 -17.31 5.65
N ARG A 389 -1.37 -16.83 4.43
CA ARG A 389 -2.31 -16.99 3.33
C ARG A 389 -2.54 -18.44 2.92
N ASN A 390 -1.53 -19.29 3.05
CA ASN A 390 -1.64 -20.73 2.78
C ASN A 390 -2.14 -21.53 4.00
N THR A 391 -2.72 -20.87 5.02
CA THR A 391 -3.49 -21.51 6.09
C THR A 391 -4.98 -21.46 5.81
N ARG A 392 -5.78 -22.34 6.45
CA ARG A 392 -7.23 -22.39 6.24
C ARG A 392 -7.99 -21.16 6.76
N SER A 393 -7.43 -20.45 7.73
CA SER A 393 -8.08 -19.32 8.38
C SER A 393 -7.70 -17.96 7.80
N GLY A 394 -6.60 -17.87 7.04
CA GLY A 394 -6.14 -16.59 6.49
C GLY A 394 -5.97 -15.52 7.57
N ALA A 395 -5.43 -15.90 8.74
CA ALA A 395 -5.59 -15.13 9.98
C ALA A 395 -5.16 -13.66 9.87
N ALA A 396 -4.06 -13.35 9.17
CA ALA A 396 -3.60 -11.97 9.00
C ALA A 396 -4.48 -11.14 8.06
N GLU A 397 -4.94 -11.73 6.95
CA GLU A 397 -5.93 -11.09 6.07
C GLU A 397 -7.20 -10.78 6.86
N LEU A 398 -7.66 -11.74 7.67
CA LEU A 398 -8.88 -11.60 8.45
C LEU A 398 -8.78 -10.52 9.55
N THR A 399 -7.67 -10.46 10.29
CA THR A 399 -7.47 -9.39 11.30
C THR A 399 -7.34 -8.02 10.64
N ALA A 400 -6.79 -7.94 9.42
CA ALA A 400 -6.71 -6.72 8.62
C ALA A 400 -8.06 -6.30 8.00
N GLY A 401 -9.07 -7.18 8.01
CA GLY A 401 -10.43 -6.89 7.54
C GLY A 401 -10.83 -7.58 6.23
N PHE A 402 -9.99 -8.48 5.70
CA PHE A 402 -10.25 -9.20 4.45
C PHE A 402 -10.69 -10.64 4.75
N TYR A 403 -12.02 -10.86 4.73
CA TYR A 403 -12.59 -12.18 4.98
C TYR A 403 -12.95 -12.89 3.68
N SER A 404 -12.25 -14.00 3.39
CA SER A 404 -12.66 -14.96 2.36
C SER A 404 -13.53 -16.05 2.99
N GLY A 405 -14.79 -16.14 2.60
CA GLY A 405 -15.74 -17.16 3.07
C GLY A 405 -15.85 -18.34 2.09
N ASP A 406 -16.69 -19.32 2.42
CA ASP A 406 -16.85 -20.57 1.63
C ASP A 406 -17.31 -20.34 0.17
N CYS A 407 -17.99 -19.23 -0.12
CA CYS A 407 -18.59 -18.93 -1.44
C CYS A 407 -18.23 -17.55 -2.01
N SER A 408 -17.39 -16.76 -1.33
CA SER A 408 -17.00 -15.42 -1.77
C SER A 408 -15.56 -15.17 -1.38
N ASP A 409 -14.76 -14.70 -2.35
CA ASP A 409 -13.46 -14.15 -2.01
C ASP A 409 -13.60 -12.82 -1.26
N GLY A 410 -12.60 -12.49 -0.44
CA GLY A 410 -12.61 -11.31 0.43
C GLY A 410 -12.31 -9.99 -0.28
N TYR A 411 -12.04 -9.99 -1.58
CA TYR A 411 -11.65 -8.80 -2.35
C TYR A 411 -12.73 -8.36 -3.35
N SER A 412 -13.58 -9.27 -3.81
CA SER A 412 -14.66 -9.03 -4.78
C SER A 412 -15.69 -8.00 -4.31
N PRO A 413 -16.15 -8.01 -3.04
CA PRO A 413 -16.99 -6.95 -2.52
C PRO A 413 -16.29 -5.58 -2.52
N ILE A 414 -14.98 -5.55 -2.27
CA ILE A 414 -14.18 -4.32 -2.30
C ILE A 414 -14.05 -3.81 -3.73
N ALA A 415 -13.72 -4.66 -4.71
CA ALA A 415 -13.65 -4.28 -6.12
C ALA A 415 -14.99 -3.78 -6.65
N SER A 416 -16.10 -4.39 -6.20
CA SER A 416 -17.46 -3.91 -6.51
C SER A 416 -17.74 -2.53 -5.92
N MET A 417 -17.29 -2.27 -4.69
CA MET A 417 -17.38 -0.96 -4.04
C MET A 417 -16.52 0.08 -4.78
N LEU A 418 -15.29 -0.26 -5.17
CA LEU A 418 -14.43 0.64 -5.97
C LEU A 418 -15.08 0.95 -7.33
N LYS A 419 -15.65 -0.06 -7.99
CA LYS A 419 -16.36 0.09 -9.27
C LYS A 419 -17.52 1.07 -9.16
N LYS A 420 -18.29 1.02 -8.08
CA LYS A 420 -19.41 1.94 -7.81
C LYS A 420 -18.97 3.41 -7.81
N HIS A 421 -17.73 3.70 -7.41
CA HIS A 421 -17.18 5.06 -7.35
C HIS A 421 -16.21 5.39 -8.48
N GLU A 422 -16.10 4.52 -9.49
CA GLU A 422 -15.13 4.65 -10.59
C GLU A 422 -13.68 4.79 -10.08
N ALA A 423 -13.39 4.20 -8.92
CA ALA A 423 -12.08 4.26 -8.29
C ALA A 423 -11.15 3.17 -8.84
N ALA A 424 -9.90 3.53 -9.06
CA ALA A 424 -8.82 2.59 -9.34
C ALA A 424 -8.36 1.89 -8.04
N LEU A 425 -7.84 0.67 -8.19
CA LEU A 425 -7.19 -0.05 -7.11
C LEU A 425 -5.68 0.16 -7.17
N ASN A 426 -5.07 0.72 -6.14
CA ASN A 426 -3.62 0.71 -5.97
C ASN A 426 -3.22 -0.44 -5.04
N PHE A 427 -2.41 -1.39 -5.53
CA PHE A 427 -2.04 -2.61 -4.81
C PHE A 427 -0.54 -2.74 -4.61
N THR A 428 -0.14 -3.20 -3.43
CA THR A 428 1.26 -3.35 -3.04
C THR A 428 1.78 -4.78 -3.25
N CYS A 429 3.08 -5.00 -3.03
CA CYS A 429 3.74 -6.30 -3.08
C CYS A 429 3.91 -6.93 -4.48
N LEU A 430 3.85 -6.14 -5.55
CA LEU A 430 4.06 -6.62 -6.93
C LEU A 430 5.47 -7.17 -7.19
N GLU A 431 6.44 -6.79 -6.36
CA GLU A 431 7.86 -7.16 -6.43
C GLU A 431 8.20 -8.45 -5.66
N LEU A 432 7.34 -8.87 -4.73
CA LEU A 432 7.61 -10.00 -3.85
C LEU A 432 7.48 -11.34 -4.59
N ARG A 433 8.39 -12.27 -4.28
CA ARG A 433 8.39 -13.63 -4.81
C ARG A 433 8.20 -14.63 -3.69
N THR A 434 7.33 -15.62 -3.90
CA THR A 434 7.03 -16.63 -2.89
C THR A 434 8.28 -17.41 -2.50
N VAL A 435 9.15 -17.73 -3.46
CA VAL A 435 10.42 -18.45 -3.23
C VAL A 435 11.34 -17.73 -2.23
N TYR A 436 11.43 -16.40 -2.27
CA TYR A 436 12.27 -15.67 -1.32
C TYR A 436 11.67 -15.67 0.09
N GLN A 437 10.35 -15.62 0.20
CA GLN A 437 9.66 -15.71 1.50
C GLN A 437 9.80 -17.12 2.11
N GLU A 438 9.77 -18.18 1.31
CA GLU A 438 10.01 -19.55 1.77
C GLU A 438 11.44 -19.76 2.29
N ILE A 439 12.42 -19.06 1.72
CA ILE A 439 13.83 -19.12 2.15
C ILE A 439 14.04 -18.30 3.42
N ASP A 440 13.57 -17.05 3.42
CA ASP A 440 13.87 -16.09 4.49
C ASP A 440 12.97 -16.28 5.73
N PHE A 441 11.71 -16.68 5.52
CA PHE A 441 10.68 -16.79 6.56
C PHE A 441 9.73 -17.99 6.32
N PRO A 442 10.22 -19.23 6.32
CA PRO A 442 9.41 -20.43 6.03
C PRO A 442 8.21 -20.57 6.98
N GLU A 443 8.31 -20.08 8.21
CA GLU A 443 7.26 -20.12 9.20
C GLU A 443 6.07 -19.21 8.90
N ALA A 444 6.21 -18.24 7.98
CA ALA A 444 5.14 -17.31 7.61
C ALA A 444 4.07 -17.96 6.73
N ILE A 445 4.39 -19.09 6.09
CA ILE A 445 3.49 -19.79 5.14
C ILE A 445 2.89 -18.80 4.13
N ALA A 446 3.78 -17.93 3.62
CA ALA A 446 3.45 -16.78 2.81
C ALA A 446 3.17 -17.15 1.35
N ASP A 447 2.31 -16.37 0.68
CA ASP A 447 2.07 -16.53 -0.76
C ASP A 447 1.73 -15.20 -1.46
N PRO A 448 2.72 -14.29 -1.59
CA PRO A 448 2.51 -12.99 -2.21
C PRO A 448 2.10 -13.08 -3.69
N GLU A 449 2.62 -14.05 -4.45
CA GLU A 449 2.32 -14.18 -5.88
C GLU A 449 0.86 -14.58 -6.11
N ARG A 450 0.33 -15.52 -5.31
CA ARG A 450 -1.09 -15.88 -5.34
C ARG A 450 -1.98 -14.75 -4.83
N LEU A 451 -1.50 -13.92 -3.89
CA LEU A 451 -2.21 -12.73 -3.45
C LEU A 451 -2.38 -11.73 -4.58
N VAL A 452 -1.28 -11.32 -5.20
CA VAL A 452 -1.29 -10.42 -6.35
C VAL A 452 -2.17 -10.98 -7.46
N TRP A 453 -2.02 -12.26 -7.80
CA TRP A 453 -2.84 -12.88 -8.84
C TRP A 453 -4.34 -12.81 -8.52
N GLN A 454 -4.77 -13.10 -7.27
CA GLN A 454 -6.18 -13.04 -6.89
C GLN A 454 -6.72 -11.61 -7.02
N VAL A 455 -6.02 -10.64 -6.41
CA VAL A 455 -6.47 -9.26 -6.33
C VAL A 455 -6.57 -8.63 -7.72
N LEU A 456 -5.58 -8.88 -8.60
CA LEU A 456 -5.60 -8.37 -9.97
C LEU A 456 -6.76 -8.96 -10.78
N ASN A 457 -7.02 -10.27 -10.68
CA ASN A 457 -8.14 -10.88 -11.43
C ASN A 457 -9.49 -10.36 -10.95
N VAL A 458 -9.69 -10.25 -9.64
CA VAL A 458 -10.91 -9.68 -9.06
C VAL A 458 -11.15 -8.25 -9.56
N ALA A 459 -10.11 -7.42 -9.58
CA ALA A 459 -10.20 -6.06 -10.09
C ALA A 459 -10.53 -6.01 -11.59
N TRP A 460 -9.88 -6.85 -12.40
CA TRP A 460 -10.15 -6.92 -13.84
C TRP A 460 -11.53 -7.47 -14.17
N GLU A 461 -12.03 -8.45 -13.43
CA GLU A 461 -13.39 -8.97 -13.54
C GLU A 461 -14.45 -7.91 -13.19
N ALA A 462 -14.14 -7.03 -12.22
CA ALA A 462 -14.96 -5.88 -11.88
C ALA A 462 -14.82 -4.68 -12.85
N TYR A 463 -13.93 -4.77 -13.85
CA TYR A 463 -13.61 -3.70 -14.78
C TYR A 463 -13.17 -2.41 -14.09
N ILE A 464 -12.30 -2.52 -13.08
CA ILE A 464 -11.64 -1.36 -12.45
C ILE A 464 -10.17 -1.29 -12.88
N PRO A 465 -9.60 -0.07 -13.05
CA PRO A 465 -8.16 0.09 -13.26
C PRO A 465 -7.39 -0.38 -12.03
N VAL A 466 -6.17 -0.87 -12.25
CA VAL A 466 -5.24 -1.21 -11.17
C VAL A 466 -4.00 -0.33 -11.27
N ALA A 467 -3.22 -0.24 -10.20
CA ALA A 467 -1.88 0.32 -10.12
C ALA A 467 -1.14 -0.41 -8.98
N GLY A 468 0.17 -0.18 -8.86
CA GLY A 468 1.00 -0.66 -7.76
C GLY A 468 2.38 -0.05 -7.75
#